data_AF-A0A9R0SJ71-F1
#
_entry.id   AF-A0A9R0SJ71-F1
#
_cell.length_a   1.000
_cell.length_b   1.000
_cell.length_c   1.000
_cell.angle_alpha   90.00
_cell.angle_beta   90.00
_cell.angle_gamma   90.00
#
_symmetry.space_group_name_H-M   'P 1'
#
loop_
_entity.id
_entity.type
_entity.pdbx_description
1 polymer ?
#
loop_
_entity_poly.entity_id
_entity_poly.type
_entity_poly.pdbx_seq_one_letter_code
_entity_poly.pdbx_strand_id
1 'polypeptide(L)' 'MRTLCEASCYPGLVEFQGAFYMPDSGQISIALEYMDGGSLADVIKVKKSIPEPVLAHMLQKVLLVWIFHILFLSCLC' A
#
# COMPACT_ATOMS: atom_id res chain seq x y z
N MET A 1 14.96 6.48 3.03
CA MET A 1 14.06 6.72 1.88
C MET A 1 14.64 6.03 0.65
N ARG A 2 14.59 4.69 0.60
CA ARG A 2 15.01 3.88 -0.57
C ARG A 2 14.01 2.76 -0.81
N THR A 3 13.53 2.18 0.30
CA THR A 3 12.49 1.14 0.34
C THR A 3 11.19 1.46 -0.40
N LEU A 4 10.69 2.71 -0.35
CA LEU A 4 9.46 3.10 -1.08
C LEU A 4 9.68 3.25 -2.59
N CYS A 5 10.87 3.69 -3.02
CA CYS A 5 11.20 3.84 -4.44
C CYS A 5 11.49 2.49 -5.12
N GLU A 6 11.93 1.49 -4.35
CA GLU A 6 12.24 0.15 -4.87
C GLU A 6 11.00 -0.76 -4.91
N ALA A 7 10.01 -0.52 -4.04
CA ALA A 7 8.77 -1.30 -3.98
C ALA A 7 7.67 -0.82 -4.95
N SER A 8 7.85 0.32 -5.62
CA SER A 8 6.83 1.01 -6.41
C SER A 8 6.35 0.27 -7.66
N CYS A 9 6.95 -0.87 -8.02
CA CYS A 9 6.60 -1.60 -9.23
C CYS A 9 5.63 -2.77 -9.02
N TYR A 10 5.08 -2.98 -7.80
CA TYR A 10 4.23 -4.13 -7.52
C TYR A 10 2.72 -3.82 -7.55
N PRO A 11 1.92 -4.51 -8.39
CA PRO A 11 0.48 -4.32 -8.43
C PRO A 11 -0.17 -4.75 -7.11
N GLY A 12 -0.73 -3.78 -6.37
CA GLY A 12 -1.30 -3.98 -5.03
C GLY A 12 -0.65 -3.13 -3.93
N LEU A 13 0.46 -2.43 -4.23
CA LEU A 13 1.01 -1.37 -3.40
C LEU A 13 0.72 -0.01 -4.04
N VAL A 14 0.50 1.01 -3.22
CA VAL A 14 0.33 2.40 -3.70
C VAL A 14 1.62 2.89 -4.35
N GLU A 15 1.52 3.49 -5.53
CA GLU A 15 2.69 4.01 -6.23
C GLU A 15 3.26 5.24 -5.49
N PHE A 16 4.59 5.26 -5.33
CA PHE A 16 5.30 6.41 -4.76
C PHE A 16 5.67 7.38 -5.88
N GLN A 17 5.14 8.61 -5.81
CA GLN A 17 5.40 9.65 -6.82
C GLN A 17 6.56 10.58 -6.41
N GLY A 18 6.74 10.83 -5.11
CA GLY A 18 7.82 11.70 -4.64
C GLY A 18 7.71 12.09 -3.17
N ALA A 19 8.77 12.71 -2.64
CA ALA A 19 8.75 13.32 -1.32
C ALA A 19 9.38 14.71 -1.38
N PHE A 20 8.74 15.67 -0.75
CA PHE A 20 9.09 17.08 -0.77
C PHE A 20 9.33 17.56 0.66
N TYR A 21 10.40 18.34 0.84
CA TYR A 21 10.70 18.97 2.11
C TYR A 21 10.37 20.45 2.03
N MET A 22 9.61 20.96 3.01
CA MET A 22 9.33 22.38 3.16
C MET A 22 10.25 22.96 4.25
N PRO A 23 11.34 23.65 3.88
CA PRO A 23 12.37 24.10 4.83
C PRO A 23 11.84 25.12 5.84
N ASP A 24 10.84 25.92 5.47
CA ASP A 24 10.29 26.97 6.34
C ASP A 24 9.39 26.41 7.46
N SER A 25 8.74 25.27 7.22
CA SER A 25 7.85 24.61 8.18
C SER A 25 8.46 23.35 8.81
N GLY A 26 9.61 22.89 8.30
CA GLY A 26 10.23 21.63 8.69
C GLY A 26 9.41 20.39 8.31
N GLN A 27 8.38 20.53 7.46
CA GLN A 27 7.48 19.45 7.10
C GLN A 27 8.02 18.61 5.94
N ILE A 28 7.78 17.29 6.00
CA ILE A 28 8.02 16.36 4.89
C ILE A 28 6.66 15.94 4.33
N SER A 29 6.44 16.21 3.06
CA SER A 29 5.24 15.83 2.32
C SER A 29 5.55 14.69 1.36
N ILE A 30 4.79 13.60 1.43
CA ILE A 30 4.97 12.41 0.59
C ILE A 30 3.81 12.36 -0.40
N ALA A 31 4.12 12.37 -1.69
CA ALA A 31 3.17 12.19 -2.78
C ALA A 31 3.05 10.70 -3.15
N LEU A 32 1.83 10.18 -3.07
CA LEU A 32 1.48 8.80 -3.40
C LEU A 32 0.36 8.80 -4.44
N GLU A 33 0.09 7.65 -5.04
CA GLU A 33 -1.11 7.40 -5.83
C GLU A 33 -2.39 7.76 -5.04
N TYR A 34 -3.34 8.38 -5.71
CA TYR A 34 -4.63 8.74 -5.11
C TYR A 34 -5.55 7.52 -5.02
N MET A 35 -6.10 7.27 -3.84
CA MET A 35 -7.03 6.17 -3.56
C MET A 35 -8.37 6.73 -3.06
N ASP A 36 -9.44 6.55 -3.83
CA ASP A 36 -10.78 7.09 -3.56
C ASP A 36 -11.64 6.18 -2.65
N GLY A 37 -11.32 4.89 -2.59
CA GLY A 37 -12.13 3.88 -1.88
C GLY A 37 -12.03 3.89 -0.35
N GLY A 38 -11.16 4.71 0.24
CA GLY A 38 -10.90 4.72 1.68
C GLY A 38 -10.22 3.44 2.18
N SER A 39 -10.23 3.23 3.50
CA SER A 39 -9.61 2.03 4.08
C SER A 39 -10.56 0.82 4.05
N LEU A 40 -10.00 -0.39 4.08
CA LEU A 40 -10.81 -1.62 4.22
C LEU A 40 -11.68 -1.58 5.49
N ALA A 41 -11.21 -0.93 6.56
CA ALA A 41 -12.00 -0.74 7.77
C ALA A 41 -13.27 0.09 7.50
N ASP A 42 -13.19 1.11 6.64
CA ASP A 42 -14.33 1.93 6.26
C ASP A 42 -15.31 1.15 5.38
N VAL A 43 -14.80 0.31 4.48
CA VAL A 43 -15.63 -0.63 3.70
C VAL A 43 -16.39 -1.59 4.61
N ILE A 44 -15.73 -2.16 5.63
CA ILE A 44 -16.35 -3.08 6.60
C ILE A 44 -17.44 -2.37 7.40
N LYS A 45 -17.20 -1.13 7.85
CA LYS A 45 -18.21 -0.32 8.57
C LYS A 45 -19.46 -0.08 7.73
N VAL A 46 -19.30 0.18 6.43
CA VAL A 46 -20.43 0.45 5.52
C VAL A 46 -21.16 -0.83 5.14
N LYS A 47 -20.44 -1.89 4.79
CA LYS A 47 -21.02 -3.12 4.22
C LYS A 47 -21.48 -4.13 5.27
N LYS A 48 -21.09 -3.97 6.55
CA LYS A 48 -21.39 -4.83 7.73
C LYS A 48 -20.89 -6.28 7.63
N SER A 49 -20.94 -6.89 6.47
CA SER A 49 -20.40 -8.22 6.16
C SER A 49 -19.93 -8.27 4.70
N ILE A 50 -18.85 -9.01 4.45
CA ILE A 50 -18.27 -9.20 3.13
C ILE A 50 -18.44 -10.69 2.79
N PRO A 51 -19.05 -11.04 1.64
CA PRO A 51 -19.21 -12.43 1.24
C PRO A 51 -17.84 -13.08 1.00
N GLU A 52 -17.71 -14.35 1.37
CA GLU A 52 -16.45 -15.09 1.34
C GLU A 52 -15.73 -15.03 -0.03
N PRO A 53 -16.40 -15.14 -1.20
CA PRO A 53 -15.71 -15.07 -2.48
C PRO A 53 -15.01 -13.73 -2.73
N VAL A 54 -15.59 -12.63 -2.24
CA VAL A 54 -15.00 -11.30 -2.33
C VAL A 54 -13.84 -11.17 -1.35
N LEU A 55 -14.01 -11.67 -0.13
CA LEU A 55 -12.96 -11.67 0.89
C LEU A 55 -11.74 -12.49 0.43
N ALA A 56 -11.97 -13.67 -0.16
CA ALA A 56 -10.93 -14.53 -0.70
C ALA A 56 -10.14 -13.81 -1.80
N HIS A 57 -10.82 -13.12 -2.72
CA HIS A 57 -10.16 -12.33 -3.77
C HIS A 57 -9.32 -11.18 -3.20
N MET A 58 -9.84 -10.47 -2.19
CA MET A 58 -9.11 -9.42 -1.50
C MET A 58 -7.86 -9.97 -0.81
N LEU A 59 -7.99 -11.10 -0.09
CA LEU A 59 -6.86 -11.76 0.58
C LEU A 59 -5.81 -12.24 -0.42
N GLN A 60 -6.20 -12.75 -1.60
CA GLN A 60 -5.24 -13.14 -2.63
C GLN A 60 -4.38 -11.96 -3.07
N LYS A 61 -4.97 -10.77 -3.27
CA LYS A 61 -4.22 -9.56 -3.63
C LYS A 61 -3.26 -9.12 -2.53
N VAL A 62 -3.70 -9.18 -1.27
CA VAL A 62 -2.86 -8.83 -0.12
C VAL A 62 -1.71 -9.82 0.03
N LEU A 63 -1.99 -11.13 -0.01
CA LEU A 63 -0.98 -12.17 0.17
C LEU A 63 0.15 -12.08 -0.86
N LEU A 64 -0.17 -11.71 -2.11
CA LEU A 64 0.81 -11.48 -3.16
C LEU A 64 1.82 -10.38 -2.80
N VAL A 65 1.35 -9.26 -2.24
CA VAL A 65 2.22 -8.17 -1.74
C VAL A 65 3.07 -8.64 -0.57
N TRP A 66 2.50 -9.43 0.35
CA TRP A 66 3.22 -9.96 1.51
C TRP A 66 4.33 -10.94 1.11
N ILE A 67 4.05 -11.85 0.17
CA ILE A 67 5.05 -12.77 -0.38
C ILE A 67 6.16 -11.99 -1.08
N PHE A 68 5.82 -10.96 -1.87
CA PHE A 68 6.82 -10.10 -2.49
C PHE A 68 7.70 -9.41 -1.45
N HIS A 69 7.10 -8.85 -0.39
CA HIS A 69 7.84 -8.21 0.70
C HIS A 69 8.77 -9.19 1.42
N ILE A 70 8.29 -10.41 1.72
CA ILE A 70 9.12 -11.46 2.34
C ILE A 70 10.27 -11.86 1.42
N LEU A 71 10.01 -12.12 0.13
CA LEU A 71 11.05 -12.47 -0.84
C LEU A 71 12.07 -11.34 -1.02
N PHE A 72 11.61 -10.09 -1.10
CA PHE A 72 12.49 -8.92 -1.21
C PHE A 72 13.37 -8.76 0.04
N LEU A 73 12.81 -8.90 1.25
CA LEU A 73 13.60 -8.89 2.50
C LEU A 73 14.60 -10.06 2.55
N SER A 74 14.22 -11.23 2.03
CA SER A 74 15.08 -12.43 2.03
C SER A 74 16.23 -12.33 1.04
N CYS A 75 16.07 -11.57 -0.04
CA CYS A 75 17.08 -11.40 -1.09
C CYS A 75 18.05 -10.24 -0.79
N LEU A 76 17.70 -9.37 0.17
CA LEU A 76 18.51 -8.22 0.59
C LEU A 76 19.40 -8.51 1.83
N CYS A 77 19.32 -9.74 2.39
CA CYS A 77 20.23 -10.28 3.42
C CYS A 77 21.13 -11.35 2.79
#